data_AF-A0A1C4W8D0-F1
#
_entry.id   AF-A0A1C4W8D0-F1
#
_cell.length_a   1.000
_cell.length_b   1.000
_cell.length_c   1.000
_cell.angle_alpha   90.00
_cell.angle_beta   90.00
_cell.angle_gamma   90.00
#
_symmetry.space_group_name_H-M   'P 1'
#
loop_
_entity.id
_entity.type
_entity.pdbx_description
1 polymer ?
#
loop_
_entity_poly.entity_id
_entity_poly.type
_entity_poly.pdbx_seq_one_letter_code
_entity_poly.pdbx_strand_id
1 'polypeptide(L)' 'MAEQVDAPVFRHYQMVVETMLQTMTEILTAAGFTVRGSTNDFAPLTLEILDGPHGASPWSSS' A
#
# COMPACT_ATOMS: atom_id res chain seq x y z
N MET A 1 -26.63 -5.10 -22.95
CA MET A 1 -26.04 -3.76 -23.07
C MET A 1 -25.58 -3.40 -21.66
N ALA A 2 -24.30 -3.65 -21.34
CA ALA A 2 -23.75 -3.37 -20.02
C ALA A 2 -23.53 -1.86 -19.94
N GLU A 3 -24.34 -1.24 -19.11
CA GLU A 3 -24.43 0.20 -18.92
C GLU A 3 -23.06 0.73 -18.44
N GLN A 4 -22.70 1.89 -18.98
CA GLN A 4 -21.45 2.62 -18.85
C GLN A 4 -21.26 3.22 -17.44
N VAL A 5 -21.69 2.50 -16.41
CA VAL A 5 -21.77 2.91 -15.00
C VAL A 5 -20.38 3.08 -14.37
N ASP A 6 -19.35 2.44 -14.91
CA ASP A 6 -18.12 2.24 -14.12
C ASP A 6 -17.10 3.37 -14.19
N ALA A 7 -17.03 4.22 -15.21
CA ALA A 7 -15.85 5.08 -15.38
C ALA A 7 -15.65 6.14 -14.26
N PRO A 8 -16.68 6.90 -13.82
CA PRO A 8 -16.51 7.88 -12.75
C PRO A 8 -16.33 7.23 -11.38
N VAL A 9 -17.09 6.17 -11.09
CA VAL A 9 -17.01 5.42 -9.82
C VAL A 9 -15.65 4.73 -9.69
N PHE A 10 -15.17 4.10 -10.76
CA PHE A 10 -13.86 3.47 -10.80
C PHE A 10 -12.74 4.49 -10.61
N ARG A 11 -12.81 5.66 -11.27
CA ARG A 11 -11.83 6.74 -11.05
C ARG A 11 -11.83 7.24 -9.60
N HIS A 12 -13.01 7.40 -8.99
CA HIS A 12 -13.08 7.81 -7.59
C HIS A 12 -12.51 6.74 -6.67
N TYR A 13 -12.83 5.47 -6.91
CA TYR A 13 -12.26 4.35 -6.19
C TYR A 13 -10.73 4.32 -6.28
N GLN A 14 -10.16 4.49 -7.49
CA GLN A 14 -8.71 4.57 -7.69
C GLN A 14 -8.09 5.71 -6.88
N MET A 15 -8.65 6.92 -6.95
CA MET A 15 -8.18 8.06 -6.18
C MET A 15 -8.18 7.78 -4.66
N VAL A 16 -9.24 7.18 -4.14
CA VAL A 16 -9.35 6.85 -2.71
C VAL A 16 -8.27 5.85 -2.30
N VAL A 17 -8.08 4.79 -3.09
CA VAL A 17 -7.08 3.75 -2.79
C VAL A 17 -5.66 4.29 -2.87
N GLU A 18 -5.33 5.08 -3.89
CA GLU A 18 -4.01 5.72 -4.02
C GLU A 18 -3.73 6.62 -2.81
N THR A 19 -4.73 7.42 -2.41
CA THR A 19 -4.62 8.29 -1.22
C THR A 19 -4.42 7.47 0.06
N MET A 20 -5.14 6.35 0.20
CA MET A 20 -4.98 5.45 1.36
C MET A 20 -3.57 4.86 1.43
N LEU A 21 -3.03 4.36 0.30
CA LEU A 21 -1.68 3.79 0.25
C LEU A 21 -0.60 4.83 0.55
N GLN A 22 -0.75 6.03 0.03
CA GLN A 22 0.15 7.14 0.34
C GLN A 22 0.09 7.48 1.83
N THR A 23 -1.10 7.64 2.38
CA THR A 23 -1.30 7.97 3.81
C THR A 23 -0.69 6.89 4.71
N MET A 24 -0.89 5.61 4.40
CA MET A 24 -0.29 4.49 5.14
C MET A 24 1.24 4.52 5.06
N THR A 25 1.79 4.83 3.88
CA THR A 25 3.23 4.98 3.69
C THR A 25 3.80 6.07 4.58
N GLU A 26 3.15 7.24 4.63
CA GLU A 26 3.54 8.36 5.47
C GLU A 26 3.48 8.01 6.96
N ILE A 27 2.40 7.39 7.42
CA ILE A 27 2.25 6.95 8.83
C ILE A 27 3.34 5.96 9.22
N LEU A 28 3.58 4.93 8.41
CA LEU A 28 4.56 3.88 8.70
C LEU A 28 5.99 4.44 8.67
N THR A 29 6.30 5.30 7.71
CA THR A 29 7.60 5.97 7.63
C THR A 29 7.84 6.90 8.82
N ALA A 30 6.82 7.65 9.24
CA ALA A 30 6.90 8.49 10.44
C ALA A 30 7.10 7.67 11.73
N ALA A 31 6.56 6.45 11.77
CA ALA A 31 6.80 5.49 12.84
C ALA A 31 8.16 4.78 12.74
N GLY A 32 8.99 5.09 11.73
CA GLY A 32 10.33 4.56 11.53
C GLY A 32 10.40 3.23 10.78
N PHE A 33 9.31 2.79 10.15
CA PHE A 33 9.33 1.62 9.27
C PHE A 33 9.88 2.00 7.89
N THR A 34 10.58 1.05 7.27
CA THR A 34 10.90 1.12 5.84
C THR A 34 9.85 0.33 5.09
N VAL A 35 9.11 0.99 4.19
CA VAL A 35 8.02 0.39 3.42
C VAL A 35 8.20 0.60 1.93
N ARG A 36 7.64 -0.32 1.12
CA ARG A 36 7.61 -0.25 -0.34
C ARG A 36 6.22 -0.60 -0.84
N GLY A 37 5.82 -0.07 -1.99
CA GLY A 37 4.67 -0.62 -2.73
C GLY A 37 4.86 -2.10 -3.07
N SER A 38 3.76 -2.85 -3.11
CA SER A 38 3.77 -4.27 -3.44
C SER A 38 4.39 -4.54 -4.80
N THR A 39 5.22 -5.58 -4.87
CA THR A 39 5.66 -6.17 -6.15
C THR A 39 4.85 -7.40 -6.53
N ASN A 40 3.86 -7.75 -5.73
CA ASN A 40 2.96 -8.85 -6.02
C ASN A 40 1.83 -8.40 -6.96
N ASP A 41 1.87 -8.87 -8.20
CA ASP A 41 0.84 -8.59 -9.21
C ASP A 41 -0.57 -9.07 -8.80
N PHE A 42 -0.66 -10.02 -7.87
CA PHE A 42 -1.94 -10.48 -7.29
C PHE A 42 -2.44 -9.61 -6.13
N ALA A 43 -1.60 -8.72 -5.61
CA ALA A 43 -1.93 -7.82 -4.50
C ALA A 43 -1.36 -6.40 -4.71
N PRO A 44 -1.67 -5.73 -5.83
CA PRO A 44 -1.03 -4.47 -6.21
C PRO A 44 -1.36 -3.30 -5.27
N LEU A 45 -2.45 -3.41 -4.50
CA LEU A 45 -2.93 -2.39 -3.57
C LEU A 45 -2.49 -2.68 -2.12
N THR A 46 -1.26 -3.15 -1.95
CA THR A 46 -0.67 -3.47 -0.64
C THR A 46 0.70 -2.82 -0.49
N LEU A 47 1.17 -2.75 0.76
CA LEU A 47 2.51 -2.28 1.10
C LEU A 47 3.31 -3.44 1.70
N GLU A 48 4.57 -3.54 1.32
CA GLU A 48 5.55 -4.44 1.89
C GLU A 48 6.35 -3.69 2.97
N ILE A 49 6.48 -4.28 4.17
CA ILE A 49 7.36 -3.78 5.22
C ILE A 49 8.72 -4.46 5.04
N LEU A 50 9.74 -3.65 4.77
CA LEU A 50 11.11 -4.14 4.53
C LEU A 50 11.91 -4.20 5.83
N ASP A 51 11.74 -3.19 6.69
CA ASP A 51 12.43 -3.10 7.98
C ASP A 51 11.57 -2.33 9.00
N GLY A 52 11.81 -2.60 10.29
CA GLY A 52 11.15 -1.94 11.41
C GLY A 52 12.02 -0.84 12.06
N PRO A 53 11.43 0.00 12.92
CA PRO A 53 12.12 1.12 13.58
C PRO A 53 13.29 0.71 14.50
N HIS A 54 13.44 -0.59 14.78
CA HIS A 54 14.49 -1.13 15.65
C HIS A 54 15.52 -2.00 14.89
N GLY A 55 15.54 -1.95 13.55
CA GLY A 55 16.57 -2.59 12.71
C GLY A 55 16.60 -4.12 12.76
N ALA A 56 15.59 -4.74 13.35
CA ALA A 56 15.38 -6.16 13.33
C ALA A 56 14.07 -6.43 12.61
N SER A 57 14.17 -7.07 11.44
CA SER A 57 13.01 -7.77 10.91
C SER A 57 12.58 -8.79 11.96
N PRO A 58 11.30 -8.90 12.32
CA PRO A 58 10.81 -9.93 13.23
C PRO A 58 11.09 -11.35 12.72
N TRP A 59 11.55 -11.48 11.46
CA TRP A 59 11.94 -12.73 10.83
C TRP A 59 13.47 -12.91 10.67
N SER A 60 14.31 -11.97 11.11
CA SER A 60 15.78 -12.05 10.93
C SER A 60 16.53 -12.70 12.11
N SER A 61 15.85 -13.41 13.01
CA SER A 61 16.50 -14.28 13.99
C SER A 61 16.89 -15.60 13.33
N SER A 62 18.08 -15.65 12.75
CA SER A 62 18.81 -16.88 12.41
C SER A 62 20.26 -16.75 12.83
#